data_AF-A0A4V2B0C4-F1
#
_entry.id   AF-A0A4V2B0C4-F1
#
_cell.length_a   1.000
_cell.length_b   1.000
_cell.length_c   1.000
_cell.angle_alpha   90.00
_cell.angle_beta   90.00
_cell.angle_gamma   90.00
#
_symmetry.space_group_name_H-M   'P 1'
#
loop_
_entity.id
_entity.type
_entity.pdbx_description
1 polymer ?
#
loop_
_entity_poly.entity_id
_entity_poly.type
_entity_poly.pdbx_seq_one_letter_code
_entity_poly.pdbx_strand_id
1 'polypeptide(L)' 'TTGQTVQVRINDRGPYGRGRVIDLSFAAAKRLGMISKGMDEVEVRVVSIP' A
#
# COMPACT_ATOMS: atom_id res chain seq x y z
N THR A 1 -2.10 -4.69 -12.60
CA THR A 1 -2.83 -4.88 -11.32
C THR A 1 -2.91 -6.36 -11.03
N THR A 2 -2.50 -6.79 -9.83
CA THR A 2 -2.47 -8.22 -9.47
C THR A 2 -3.85 -8.79 -9.09
N GLY A 3 -4.88 -7.94 -8.98
CA GLY A 3 -6.21 -8.31 -8.48
C GLY A 3 -6.23 -8.60 -6.97
N GLN A 4 -5.08 -8.48 -6.30
CA GLN A 4 -4.92 -8.79 -4.88
C GLN A 4 -5.30 -7.58 -4.03
N THR A 5 -5.77 -7.85 -2.81
CA THR A 5 -6.15 -6.80 -1.83
C THR A 5 -5.65 -7.20 -0.46
N VAL A 6 -5.27 -6.20 0.34
CA VAL A 6 -4.84 -6.39 1.73
C VAL A 6 -5.39 -5.25 2.58
N GLN A 7 -5.96 -5.57 3.74
CA GLN A 7 -6.30 -4.57 4.75
C GLN A 7 -5.08 -4.29 5.61
N VAL A 8 -4.84 -3.00 5.87
CA VAL A 8 -3.73 -2.52 6.69
C VAL A 8 -4.25 -1.49 7.68
N ARG A 9 -3.50 -1.30 8.77
CA ARG A 9 -3.73 -0.22 9.73
C ARG A 9 -2.76 0.92 9.45
N ILE A 10 -3.27 2.15 9.38
CA ILE A 10 -2.42 3.34 9.33
C ILE A 10 -1.69 3.47 10.67
N ASN A 11 -0.37 3.49 10.62
CA ASN A 11 0.50 3.56 11.80
C ASN A 11 1.63 4.59 11.67
N ASP A 12 1.72 5.30 10.55
CA ASP A 12 2.74 6.32 10.30
C ASP A 12 2.22 7.40 9.33
N ARG A 13 2.95 8.51 9.25
CA ARG A 13 2.72 9.64 8.33
C ARG A 13 3.54 9.51 7.05
N GLY A 14 3.26 10.40 6.09
CA GLY A 14 3.81 10.38 4.74
C GLY A 14 2.74 9.97 3.73
N PRO A 15 3.12 9.57 2.50
CA PRO A 15 4.48 9.49 1.96
C PRO A 15 5.06 10.87 1.56
N TYR A 16 6.39 11.00 1.58
CA TYR A 16 7.08 12.29 1.32
C TYR A 16 7.58 12.47 -0.12
N GLY A 17 7.51 11.43 -0.95
CA GLY A 17 7.90 11.51 -2.37
C GLY A 17 6.72 11.96 -3.24
N ARG A 18 6.96 12.84 -4.21
CA ARG A 18 5.94 13.24 -5.19
C ARG A 18 5.42 12.00 -5.93
N GLY A 19 4.09 11.94 -6.10
CA GLY A 19 3.42 10.85 -6.83
C GLY A 19 3.24 9.55 -6.04
N ARG A 20 3.65 9.49 -4.76
CA ARG A 20 3.34 8.35 -3.88
C ARG A 20 2.09 8.65 -3.05
N VAL A 21 1.24 7.64 -2.88
CA VAL A 21 0.00 7.76 -2.10
C VAL A 21 0.05 7.00 -0.78
N ILE A 22 0.86 5.94 -0.69
CA ILE A 22 1.06 5.14 0.52
C ILE A 22 2.39 4.40 0.46
N ASP A 23 3.06 4.25 1.60
CA ASP A 23 4.17 3.32 1.79
C ASP A 23 3.66 2.10 2.56
N LEU A 24 3.89 0.90 2.03
CA LEU A 24 3.41 -0.35 2.62
C LEU A 24 4.53 -1.09 3.34
N SER A 25 4.18 -1.83 4.39
CA SER A 25 5.11 -2.79 4.99
C SER A 25 5.49 -3.86 3.96
N PHE A 26 6.68 -4.45 4.12
CA PHE A 26 7.13 -5.55 3.26
C PHE A 26 6.12 -6.69 3.18
N ALA A 27 5.47 -7.04 4.31
CA ALA A 27 4.47 -8.09 4.35
C ALA A 27 3.22 -7.75 3.49
N ALA A 28 2.74 -6.51 3.55
CA ALA A 28 1.61 -6.06 2.73
C ALA A 28 1.98 -6.01 1.24
N ALA A 29 3.15 -5.46 0.90
CA ALA A 29 3.65 -5.43 -0.47
C ALA A 29 3.86 -6.85 -1.05
N LYS A 30 4.33 -7.81 -0.24
CA LYS A 30 4.43 -9.22 -0.63
C LYS A 30 3.07 -9.84 -0.93
N ARG A 31 2.06 -9.55 -0.10
CA ARG A 31 0.67 -10.01 -0.32
C ARG A 31 0.02 -9.35 -1.54
N LEU A 32 0.45 -8.16 -1.93
CA LEU A 32 -0.01 -7.53 -3.18
C LEU A 32 0.76 -8.01 -4.41
N GLY A 33 1.86 -8.75 -4.24
CA GLY A 33 2.70 -9.23 -5.33
C GLY A 33 3.56 -8.14 -5.99
N MET A 34 3.87 -7.05 -5.28
CA MET A 34 4.57 -5.89 -5.85
C MET A 34 6.06 -5.79 -5.49
N ILE A 35 6.61 -6.77 -4.76
CA ILE A 35 8.00 -6.73 -4.26
C ILE A 35 9.03 -6.57 -5.39
N SER A 36 8.89 -7.33 -6.49
CA SER A 36 9.84 -7.29 -7.59
C SER A 36 9.88 -5.95 -8.35
N LYS A 37 8.80 -5.17 -8.26
CA LYS A 37 8.69 -3.86 -8.94
C LYS A 37 9.22 -2.71 -8.09
N GLY A 38 9.29 -2.87 -6.77
CA GLY A 38 9.63 -1.81 -5.81
C GLY A 38 8.51 -0.78 -5.60
N MET A 39 7.82 -0.36 -6.66
CA MET A 39 6.63 0.50 -6.65
C MET A 39 5.60 -0.01 -7.68
N ASP A 40 4.31 0.22 -7.41
CA ASP A 40 3.22 -0.16 -8.32
C ASP A 40 2.01 0.76 -8.08
N GLU A 41 1.10 0.83 -9.05
CA GLU A 41 -0.16 1.55 -8.90
C GLU A 41 -1.13 0.78 -7.99
N VAL A 42 -1.81 1.51 -7.11
CA VAL A 42 -2.74 0.96 -6.12
C VAL A 42 -4.00 1.80 -6.00
N GLU A 43 -5.12 1.16 -5.67
CA GLU A 43 -6.34 1.81 -5.19
C GLU A 43 -6.37 1.70 -3.66
N VAL A 44 -6.71 2.81 -2.98
CA VAL A 44 -6.85 2.84 -1.52
C VAL A 44 -8.29 3.16 -1.16
N ARG A 45 -8.86 2.38 -0.24
CA ARG A 45 -10.20 2.60 0.32
C ARG A 45 -10.14 2.57 1.84
N VAL A 46 -10.76 3.54 2.50
CA VAL A 46 -10.95 3.53 3.95
C VAL A 46 -12.00 2.47 4.28
N VAL A 47 -11.62 1.47 5.09
CA VAL A 47 -12.50 0.35 5.48
C VAL A 47 -13.28 0.69 6.75
N SER A 48 -12.65 1.38 7.69
CA SER A 48 -13.26 1.89 8.91
C SER A 48 -12.47 3.08 9.44
N ILE A 49 -13.16 3.94 10.19
CA ILE A 49 -12.54 4.95 11.05
C ILE A 49 -12.64 4.46 12.51
N PRO A 50 -11.68 4.83 13.38
CA PRO A 50 -11.75 4.52 14.80
C PRO A 50 -13.04 5.03 15.46
#